data_AF-A0A7G8WD73-F1
#
_entry.id   AF-A0A7G8WD73-F1
#
_cell.length_a   1.000
_cell.length_b   1.000
_cell.length_c   1.000
_cell.angle_alpha   90.00
_cell.angle_beta   90.00
_cell.angle_gamma   90.00
#
_symmetry.space_group_name_H-M   'P 1'
#
loop_
_entity.id
_entity.type
_entity.pdbx_description
1 polymer ?
#
loop_
_entity_poly.entity_id
_entity_poly.type
_entity_poly.pdbx_seq_one_letter_code
_entity_poly.pdbx_strand_id
1 'polypeptide(L)'
;MKKIVPFLILLFIFKLCYSQNSNEYKIEKNIKITFIKLEINSSVVYVKNGKKRIGISLNRQNDSISYLWKHYDKKDTIGDSNLNYKELFFKNSIEIPTSEFDMIASKLKEIDIEKVNNSANSGIMDGTQYSLAFSGYGYEITVSAHTPELNTNERGLKQYLNLCQQIWNLPER
;
A
#
# COMPACT_ATOMS: atom_id res chain seq x y z
N MET A 1 -39.52 37.06 -11.53
CA MET A 1 -38.85 35.76 -11.78
C MET A 1 -37.38 35.98 -12.13
N LYS A 2 -36.47 36.08 -11.13
CA LYS A 2 -35.02 36.24 -11.36
C LYS A 2 -34.23 35.70 -10.16
N LYS A 3 -34.37 34.42 -9.82
CA LYS A 3 -33.54 33.76 -8.77
C LYS A 3 -33.21 32.28 -9.07
N ILE A 4 -33.51 31.79 -10.27
CA ILE A 4 -33.36 30.37 -10.61
C ILE A 4 -31.94 30.04 -11.09
N VAL A 5 -31.21 31.03 -11.63
CA VAL A 5 -29.86 30.85 -12.17
C VAL A 5 -28.79 30.52 -11.10
N PRO A 6 -28.72 31.18 -9.92
CA PRO A 6 -27.69 30.83 -8.93
C PRO A 6 -27.93 29.45 -8.29
N PHE A 7 -29.17 28.96 -8.26
CA PHE A 7 -29.51 27.66 -7.68
C PHE A 7 -29.05 26.48 -8.57
N LEU A 8 -29.11 26.65 -9.90
CA LEU A 8 -28.62 25.67 -10.87
C LEU A 8 -27.09 25.57 -10.90
N ILE A 9 -26.39 26.69 -10.68
CA ILE A 9 -24.92 26.70 -10.60
C ILE A 9 -24.44 25.98 -9.33
N LEU A 10 -25.14 26.15 -8.19
CA LEU A 10 -24.81 25.46 -6.94
C LEU A 10 -24.96 23.93 -7.05
N LEU A 11 -25.99 23.46 -7.77
CA LEU A 11 -26.23 22.03 -8.04
C LEU A 11 -25.16 21.40 -8.96
N PHE A 12 -24.55 22.18 -9.85
CA PHE A 12 -23.46 21.69 -10.71
C PHE A 12 -22.13 21.52 -9.96
N ILE A 13 -21.86 22.36 -8.94
CA ILE A 13 -20.64 22.26 -8.13
C ILE A 13 -20.69 21.00 -7.25
N PHE A 14 -21.86 20.63 -6.71
CA PHE A 14 -22.01 19.40 -5.92
C PHE A 14 -21.82 18.10 -6.73
N LYS A 15 -22.04 18.12 -8.05
CA LYS A 15 -21.78 16.96 -8.92
C LYS A 15 -20.32 16.79 -9.36
N LEU A 16 -19.44 17.76 -9.09
CA LEU A 16 -18.01 17.63 -9.40
C LEU A 16 -17.17 17.10 -8.23
N CYS A 17 -17.78 16.84 -7.07
CA CYS A 17 -17.13 16.18 -5.93
C CYS A 17 -17.42 14.68 -5.84
N TYR A 18 -17.87 14.03 -6.92
CA TYR A 18 -17.86 12.57 -6.97
C TYR A 18 -16.41 12.10 -6.97
N SER A 19 -15.95 11.64 -5.81
CA SER A 19 -14.79 10.76 -5.67
C SER A 19 -14.89 9.69 -6.75
N GLN A 20 -14.04 9.79 -7.76
CA GLN A 20 -13.91 8.78 -8.80
C GLN A 20 -13.58 7.45 -8.12
N ASN A 21 -14.08 6.33 -8.64
CA ASN A 21 -13.89 4.97 -8.13
C ASN A 21 -12.42 4.45 -8.21
N SER A 22 -11.44 5.29 -7.86
CA SER A 22 -10.00 5.00 -7.89
C SER A 22 -9.63 3.85 -6.94
N ASN A 23 -10.27 3.77 -5.78
CA ASN A 23 -9.97 2.78 -4.73
C ASN A 23 -10.80 1.50 -4.76
N GLU A 24 -11.61 1.26 -5.80
CA GLU A 24 -12.48 0.07 -5.84
C GLU A 24 -11.80 -1.14 -6.48
N TYR A 25 -11.48 -2.17 -5.71
CA TYR A 25 -11.03 -3.45 -6.24
C TYR A 25 -12.22 -4.39 -6.43
N LYS A 26 -12.33 -5.05 -7.60
CA LYS A 26 -13.43 -5.98 -7.91
C LYS A 26 -12.94 -7.42 -7.86
N ILE A 27 -13.33 -8.15 -6.82
CA ILE A 27 -13.39 -9.62 -6.79
C ILE A 27 -14.77 -9.96 -6.26
N GLU A 28 -15.67 -10.39 -7.14
CA GLU A 28 -17.08 -10.77 -6.86
C GLU A 28 -17.98 -9.67 -6.23
N LYS A 29 -17.41 -8.68 -5.55
CA LYS A 29 -17.99 -7.48 -4.93
C LYS A 29 -17.02 -6.29 -5.07
N ASN A 30 -17.53 -5.07 -4.93
CA ASN A 30 -16.71 -3.86 -4.89
C ASN A 30 -16.08 -3.69 -3.49
N ILE A 31 -14.75 -3.76 -3.41
CA ILE A 31 -13.99 -3.49 -2.19
C ILE A 31 -13.46 -2.06 -2.28
N LYS A 32 -13.92 -1.16 -1.41
CA LYS A 32 -13.27 0.15 -1.22
C LYS A 32 -11.99 -0.09 -0.41
N ILE A 33 -10.84 -0.03 -1.08
CA ILE A 33 -9.53 -0.22 -0.45
C ILE A 33 -9.30 0.93 0.54
N THR A 34 -9.12 0.59 1.81
CA THR A 34 -8.80 1.55 2.88
C THR A 34 -7.43 1.31 3.49
N PHE A 35 -6.81 0.18 3.17
CA PHE A 35 -5.53 -0.22 3.73
C PHE A 35 -4.69 -0.96 2.69
N ILE A 36 -3.40 -0.64 2.67
CA ILE A 36 -2.38 -1.30 1.84
C ILE A 36 -1.16 -1.52 2.72
N LYS A 37 -0.57 -2.70 2.71
CA LYS A 37 0.62 -3.05 3.50
C LYS A 37 1.61 -3.78 2.62
N LEU A 38 2.84 -3.28 2.59
CA LEU A 38 3.98 -3.93 1.98
C LEU A 38 4.96 -4.37 3.07
N GLU A 39 5.36 -5.63 3.04
CA GLU A 39 6.45 -6.17 3.85
C GLU A 39 7.54 -6.72 2.95
N ILE A 40 8.80 -6.43 3.28
CA ILE A 40 10.00 -6.90 2.56
C ILE A 40 10.93 -7.55 3.58
N ASN A 41 11.00 -8.88 3.53
CA ASN A 41 11.79 -9.69 4.46
C ASN A 41 12.91 -10.39 3.69
N SER A 42 14.16 -10.09 4.02
CA SER A 42 15.33 -10.78 3.43
C SER A 42 15.83 -11.87 4.38
N SER A 43 16.35 -12.97 3.85
CA SER A 43 17.09 -13.98 4.62
C SER A 43 18.13 -13.32 5.55
N VAL A 44 18.30 -13.89 6.74
CA VAL A 44 19.03 -13.33 7.90
C VAL A 44 20.55 -13.16 7.65
N VAL A 45 21.06 -13.64 6.52
CA VAL A 45 22.50 -13.88 6.30
C VAL A 45 23.34 -12.59 6.30
N TYR A 46 22.76 -11.42 6.04
CA TYR A 46 23.53 -10.17 5.99
C TYR A 46 22.74 -8.97 6.55
N VAL A 47 22.66 -8.83 7.87
CA VAL A 47 22.17 -7.59 8.49
C VAL A 47 23.28 -6.98 9.35
N LYS A 48 23.88 -5.89 8.85
CA LYS A 48 24.73 -4.99 9.63
C LYS A 48 23.95 -4.46 10.84
N ASN A 49 24.63 -4.30 11.98
CA ASN A 49 24.10 -3.67 13.19
C ASN A 49 23.31 -2.38 12.86
N GLY A 50 22.00 -2.36 13.11
CA GLY A 50 21.14 -1.19 12.91
C GLY A 50 19.65 -1.53 12.80
N LYS A 51 18.80 -0.49 12.84
CA LYS A 51 17.35 -0.56 12.59
C LYS A 51 17.10 -0.75 11.10
N LYS A 52 16.34 -1.79 10.71
CA LYS A 52 15.99 -2.05 9.30
C LYS A 52 14.51 -1.83 9.08
N ARG A 53 14.13 -1.02 8.08
CA ARG A 53 12.74 -0.92 7.62
C ARG A 53 12.36 -2.29 7.05
N ILE A 54 11.26 -2.86 7.54
CA ILE A 54 10.73 -4.16 7.08
C ILE A 54 9.40 -4.01 6.37
N GLY A 55 8.73 -2.87 6.50
CA GLY A 55 7.41 -2.69 5.92
C GLY A 55 6.97 -1.24 5.84
N ILE A 56 5.92 -1.03 5.05
CA ILE A 56 5.19 0.22 4.92
C ILE A 56 3.70 -0.10 4.87
N SER A 57 2.89 0.65 5.63
CA SER A 57 1.44 0.63 5.51
C SER A 57 0.91 1.98 5.05
N LEU A 58 -0.06 1.96 4.16
CA LEU A 58 -0.85 3.11 3.74
C LEU A 58 -2.25 2.93 4.30
N ASN A 59 -2.76 3.94 5.01
CA ASN A 59 -4.05 3.92 5.67
C ASN A 59 -4.88 5.10 5.19
N ARG A 60 -6.06 4.83 4.63
CA ARG A 60 -7.07 5.84 4.29
C ARG A 60 -8.03 5.97 5.46
N GLN A 61 -8.03 7.12 6.13
CA GLN A 61 -8.99 7.38 7.21
C GLN A 61 -10.31 7.92 6.64
N ASN A 62 -10.23 8.83 5.67
CA ASN A 62 -11.37 9.38 4.95
C ASN A 62 -10.91 9.96 3.60
N ASP A 63 -11.83 10.54 2.82
CA ASP A 63 -11.53 11.01 1.47
C ASP A 63 -10.50 12.17 1.41
N SER A 64 -10.20 12.81 2.54
CA SER A 64 -9.24 13.91 2.66
C SER A 64 -7.95 13.55 3.41
N ILE A 65 -7.92 12.43 4.16
CA ILE A 65 -6.81 12.09 5.05
C ILE A 65 -6.30 10.68 4.75
N SER A 66 -5.00 10.58 4.47
CA SER A 66 -4.28 9.31 4.34
C SER A 66 -2.92 9.38 5.03
N TYR A 67 -2.48 8.26 5.57
CA TYR A 67 -1.21 8.14 6.27
C TYR A 67 -0.35 7.05 5.67
N LEU A 68 0.94 7.35 5.52
CA LEU A 68 1.98 6.34 5.39
C LEU A 68 2.56 6.04 6.76
N TRP A 69 2.76 4.77 7.09
CA TRP A 69 3.40 4.33 8.33
C TRP A 69 4.54 3.37 8.04
N LYS A 70 5.74 3.69 8.55
CA LYS A 70 6.95 2.86 8.40
C LYS A 70 7.05 1.81 9.52
N HIS A 71 7.27 0.56 9.14
CA HIS A 71 7.50 -0.57 10.05
C HIS A 71 8.98 -0.97 10.06
N TYR A 72 9.50 -1.31 11.24
CA TYR A 72 10.91 -1.64 11.45
C TYR A 72 11.06 -2.96 12.21
N ASP A 73 12.15 -3.69 11.93
CA ASP A 73 12.48 -5.00 12.53
C ASP A 73 12.64 -4.96 14.06
N LYS A 74 13.00 -3.80 14.59
CA LYS A 74 13.15 -3.56 16.03
C LYS A 74 12.42 -2.28 16.43
N LYS A 75 11.76 -2.33 17.59
CA LYS A 75 11.35 -1.13 18.34
C LYS A 75 12.62 -0.38 18.71
N ASP A 76 12.71 0.88 18.31
CA ASP A 76 14.00 1.56 18.18
C ASP A 76 14.10 2.67 19.22
N THR A 77 15.03 2.47 20.18
CA THR A 77 15.36 3.23 21.40
C THR A 77 14.80 2.68 22.71
N ILE A 78 15.59 2.89 23.79
CA ILE A 78 15.10 2.86 25.18
C ILE A 78 13.92 3.85 25.23
N GLY A 79 12.69 3.33 25.21
CA GLY A 79 11.47 4.13 25.09
C GLY A 79 10.39 3.51 24.19
N ASP A 80 10.74 3.06 22.98
CA ASP A 80 9.76 2.53 22.02
C ASP A 80 9.14 1.20 22.45
N SER A 81 9.88 0.41 23.25
CA SER A 81 9.35 -0.77 23.93
C SER A 81 8.16 -0.45 24.84
N ASN A 82 8.15 0.76 25.42
CA ASN A 82 7.15 1.25 26.36
C ASN A 82 6.01 1.99 25.66
N LEU A 83 6.20 2.38 24.39
CA LEU A 83 5.16 2.99 23.58
C LEU A 83 4.13 1.94 23.16
N ASN A 84 2.86 2.31 23.28
CA ASN A 84 1.78 1.54 22.72
C ASN A 84 1.70 1.72 21.20
N TYR A 85 0.86 0.91 20.56
CA TYR A 85 0.72 0.91 19.10
C TYR A 85 0.31 2.27 18.51
N LYS A 86 -0.54 3.01 19.21
CA LYS A 86 -1.03 4.33 18.78
C LYS A 86 0.08 5.37 18.82
N GLU A 87 0.92 5.34 19.85
CA GLU A 87 2.09 6.21 19.96
C GLU A 87 3.14 5.88 18.89
N LEU A 88 3.38 4.59 18.65
CA LEU A 88 4.27 4.14 17.58
C LEU A 88 3.77 4.53 16.19
N PHE A 89 2.45 4.51 15.98
CA PHE A 89 1.84 5.04 14.76
C PHE A 89 2.18 6.52 14.60
N PHE A 90 1.81 7.39 15.56
CA PHE A 90 2.06 8.83 15.44
C PHE A 90 3.55 9.18 15.28
N LYS A 91 4.44 8.43 15.95
CA LYS A 91 5.89 8.63 15.83
C LYS A 91 6.41 8.31 14.43
N ASN A 92 5.86 7.30 13.77
CA ASN A 92 6.41 6.74 12.52
C ASN A 92 5.50 6.94 11.30
N SER A 93 4.38 7.65 11.46
CA SER A 93 3.43 7.97 10.41
C SER A 93 3.66 9.36 9.84
N ILE A 94 3.43 9.52 8.54
CA ILE A 94 3.45 10.79 7.83
C ILE A 94 2.13 10.90 7.07
N GLU A 95 1.46 12.05 7.14
CA GLU A 95 0.30 12.31 6.30
C GLU A 95 0.74 12.42 4.84
N ILE A 96 0.03 11.74 3.94
CA ILE A 96 0.28 11.76 2.51
C ILE A 96 -0.94 12.29 1.76
N PRO A 97 -0.77 12.90 0.57
CA PRO A 97 -1.90 13.26 -0.26
C PRO A 97 -2.76 12.03 -0.55
N THR A 98 -4.09 12.16 -0.40
CA THR A 98 -5.03 11.07 -0.70
C THR A 98 -4.93 10.60 -2.15
N SER A 99 -4.57 11.50 -3.07
CA SER A 99 -4.30 11.17 -4.47
C SER A 99 -3.15 10.17 -4.66
N GLU A 100 -2.14 10.16 -3.76
CA GLU A 100 -1.08 9.15 -3.81
C GLU A 100 -1.61 7.78 -3.40
N PHE A 101 -2.43 7.73 -2.35
CA PHE A 101 -3.14 6.51 -1.98
C PHE A 101 -4.00 6.01 -3.15
N ASP A 102 -4.80 6.90 -3.75
CA ASP A 102 -5.67 6.60 -4.90
C ASP A 102 -4.90 6.01 -6.08
N MET A 103 -3.75 6.59 -6.40
CA MET A 103 -2.87 6.11 -7.45
C MET A 103 -2.31 4.71 -7.15
N ILE A 104 -1.92 4.43 -5.91
CA ILE A 104 -1.39 3.11 -5.53
C ILE A 104 -2.52 2.08 -5.55
N ALA A 105 -3.69 2.43 -5.00
CA ALA A 105 -4.85 1.56 -4.97
C ALA A 105 -5.37 1.22 -6.37
N SER A 106 -5.31 2.16 -7.32
CA SER A 106 -5.73 1.89 -8.70
C SER A 106 -4.80 0.89 -9.39
N LYS A 107 -3.49 0.96 -9.14
CA LYS A 107 -2.49 0.03 -9.67
C LYS A 107 -2.61 -1.39 -9.12
N LEU A 108 -3.19 -1.57 -7.93
CA LEU A 108 -3.45 -2.92 -7.41
C LEU A 108 -4.32 -3.75 -8.35
N LYS A 109 -5.23 -3.11 -9.10
CA LYS A 109 -6.12 -3.74 -10.10
C LYS A 109 -5.37 -4.33 -11.30
N GLU A 110 -4.15 -3.85 -11.56
CA GLU A 110 -3.32 -4.32 -12.66
C GLU A 110 -2.50 -5.57 -12.29
N ILE A 111 -2.49 -5.96 -11.00
CA ILE A 111 -1.76 -7.13 -10.55
C ILE A 111 -2.58 -8.39 -10.81
N ASP A 112 -1.99 -9.30 -11.57
CA ASP A 112 -2.45 -10.69 -11.70
C ASP A 112 -2.04 -11.49 -10.45
N ILE A 113 -2.95 -11.55 -9.47
CA ILE A 113 -2.71 -12.17 -8.16
C ILE A 113 -2.31 -13.65 -8.30
N GLU A 114 -3.06 -14.40 -9.12
CA GLU A 114 -2.85 -15.83 -9.28
C GLU A 114 -1.48 -16.09 -9.89
N LYS A 115 -1.13 -15.34 -10.95
CA LYS A 115 0.17 -15.45 -11.59
C LYS A 115 1.32 -15.11 -10.65
N VAL A 116 1.20 -14.04 -9.86
CA VAL A 116 2.26 -13.67 -8.90
C VAL A 116 2.42 -14.74 -7.83
N ASN A 117 1.33 -15.20 -7.22
CA ASN A 117 1.38 -16.21 -6.16
C ASN A 117 1.88 -17.57 -6.66
N ASN A 118 1.61 -17.90 -7.93
CA ASN A 118 2.07 -19.14 -8.56
C ASN A 118 3.46 -19.01 -9.23
N SER A 119 4.09 -17.83 -9.22
CA SER A 119 5.40 -17.56 -9.83
C SER A 119 6.59 -18.19 -9.08
N ALA A 120 6.31 -19.18 -8.20
CA ALA A 120 7.30 -19.85 -7.38
C ALA A 120 8.45 -20.39 -8.25
N ASN A 121 9.68 -20.11 -7.82
CA ASN A 121 10.87 -20.67 -8.46
C ASN A 121 11.40 -21.80 -7.59
N SER A 122 11.34 -23.02 -8.10
CA SER A 122 12.01 -24.18 -7.50
C SER A 122 13.53 -23.94 -7.49
N GLY A 123 14.15 -23.96 -6.31
CA GLY A 123 15.61 -23.96 -6.16
C GLY A 123 16.26 -22.70 -5.58
N ILE A 124 15.48 -21.66 -5.26
CA ILE A 124 16.00 -20.48 -4.54
C ILE A 124 15.86 -20.74 -3.03
N MET A 125 16.98 -21.03 -2.35
CA MET A 125 17.02 -21.21 -0.89
C MET A 125 17.12 -19.89 -0.12
N ASP A 126 17.77 -18.88 -0.70
CA ASP A 126 18.00 -17.57 -0.09
C ASP A 126 17.43 -16.46 -0.97
N GLY A 127 16.85 -15.44 -0.33
CA GLY A 127 16.19 -14.38 -1.08
C GLY A 127 15.49 -13.34 -0.25
N THR A 128 14.78 -12.45 -0.96
CA THR A 128 13.92 -11.43 -0.34
C THR A 128 12.48 -11.74 -0.67
N GLN A 129 11.67 -11.97 0.37
CA GLN A 129 10.23 -12.11 0.26
C GLN A 129 9.57 -10.73 0.24
N TYR A 130 8.77 -10.48 -0.79
CA TYR A 130 7.85 -9.36 -0.84
C TYR A 130 6.45 -9.88 -0.55
N SER A 131 5.73 -9.20 0.33
CA SER A 131 4.33 -9.49 0.67
C SER A 131 3.55 -8.20 0.62
N LEU A 132 2.59 -8.13 -0.30
CA LEU A 132 1.71 -6.98 -0.51
C LEU A 132 0.29 -7.39 -0.15
N ALA A 133 -0.24 -6.83 0.92
CA ALA A 133 -1.62 -7.00 1.33
C ALA A 133 -2.42 -5.72 1.09
N PHE A 134 -3.69 -5.84 0.73
CA PHE A 134 -4.61 -4.72 0.65
C PHE A 134 -6.02 -5.17 1.05
N SER A 135 -6.73 -4.28 1.73
CA SER A 135 -7.99 -4.64 2.37
C SER A 135 -9.00 -3.50 2.43
N GLY A 136 -10.27 -3.89 2.62
CA GLY A 136 -11.43 -3.03 2.80
C GLY A 136 -12.62 -3.82 3.32
N TYR A 137 -13.37 -3.26 4.28
CA TYR A 137 -14.62 -3.80 4.84
C TYR A 137 -14.65 -5.34 5.05
N GLY A 138 -13.68 -5.88 5.78
CA GLY A 138 -13.65 -7.30 6.15
C GLY A 138 -13.08 -8.26 5.10
N TYR A 139 -12.58 -7.74 3.97
CA TYR A 139 -11.86 -8.52 2.96
C TYR A 139 -10.41 -8.07 2.89
N GLU A 140 -9.49 -9.03 2.84
CA GLU A 140 -8.05 -8.82 2.65
C GLU A 140 -7.56 -9.73 1.53
N ILE A 141 -6.73 -9.16 0.66
CA ILE A 141 -6.05 -9.87 -0.42
C ILE A 141 -4.57 -9.74 -0.17
N THR A 142 -3.85 -10.86 -0.25
CA THR A 142 -2.41 -10.92 -0.07
C THR A 142 -1.76 -11.50 -1.31
N VAL A 143 -0.72 -10.81 -1.78
CA VAL A 143 0.06 -11.15 -2.98
C VAL A 143 1.53 -11.20 -2.61
N SER A 144 2.15 -12.35 -2.82
CA SER A 144 3.47 -12.65 -2.29
C SER A 144 4.37 -13.24 -3.37
N ALA A 145 5.61 -12.74 -3.45
CA ALA A 145 6.63 -13.29 -4.33
C ALA A 145 7.98 -13.39 -3.63
N HIS A 146 8.63 -14.55 -3.79
CA HIS A 146 10.00 -14.77 -3.34
C HIS A 146 10.98 -14.33 -4.43
N THR A 147 11.88 -13.42 -4.06
CA THR A 147 12.93 -12.84 -4.91
C THR A 147 12.37 -12.36 -6.26
N PRO A 148 11.36 -11.46 -6.26
CA PRO A 148 10.67 -11.01 -7.47
C PRO A 148 11.59 -10.30 -8.47
N GLU A 149 12.73 -9.78 -8.02
CA GLU A 149 13.77 -9.17 -8.85
C GLU A 149 14.43 -10.15 -9.83
N LEU A 150 14.52 -11.44 -9.49
CA LEU A 150 15.14 -12.44 -10.36
C LEU A 150 14.16 -12.92 -11.43
N ASN A 151 14.62 -12.88 -12.69
CA ASN A 151 13.84 -13.25 -13.89
C ASN A 151 12.46 -12.57 -13.92
N THR A 152 12.40 -11.31 -13.46
CA THR A 152 11.15 -10.54 -13.26
C THR A 152 10.22 -10.63 -14.47
N ASN A 153 10.76 -10.45 -15.68
CA ASN A 153 9.96 -10.42 -16.91
C ASN A 153 9.43 -11.81 -17.29
N GLU A 154 10.27 -12.85 -17.21
CA GLU A 154 9.91 -14.24 -17.54
C GLU A 154 8.82 -14.77 -16.60
N ARG A 155 8.90 -14.39 -15.32
CA ARG A 155 7.93 -14.73 -14.28
C ARG A 155 6.69 -13.83 -14.29
N GLY A 156 6.66 -12.81 -15.15
CA GLY A 156 5.56 -11.84 -15.23
C GLY A 156 5.37 -10.98 -13.99
N LEU A 157 6.43 -10.71 -13.23
CA LEU A 157 6.42 -10.00 -11.94
C LEU A 157 6.66 -8.49 -12.07
N LYS A 158 6.80 -7.96 -13.29
CA LYS A 158 7.23 -6.57 -13.53
C LYS A 158 6.29 -5.54 -12.89
N GLN A 159 4.98 -5.66 -13.09
CA GLN A 159 4.00 -4.73 -12.52
C GLN A 159 3.99 -4.80 -10.99
N TYR A 160 4.01 -6.02 -10.43
CA TYR A 160 4.08 -6.26 -8.99
C TYR A 160 5.33 -5.62 -8.37
N LEU A 161 6.53 -5.91 -8.90
CA LEU A 161 7.78 -5.38 -8.38
C LEU A 161 7.83 -3.85 -8.46
N ASN A 162 7.40 -3.28 -9.59
CA ASN A 162 7.35 -1.83 -9.76
C ASN A 162 6.43 -1.17 -8.71
N LEU A 163 5.28 -1.78 -8.42
CA LEU A 163 4.38 -1.25 -7.40
C LEU A 163 4.99 -1.35 -6.00
N CYS A 164 5.61 -2.49 -5.67
CA CYS A 164 6.31 -2.65 -4.39
C CYS A 164 7.41 -1.60 -4.22
N GLN A 165 8.24 -1.37 -5.24
CA GLN A 165 9.29 -0.34 -5.21
C GLN A 165 8.72 1.06 -5.07
N GLN A 166 7.60 1.35 -5.76
CA GLN A 166 6.93 2.64 -5.65
C GLN A 166 6.43 2.89 -4.22
N ILE A 167 5.80 1.89 -3.58
CA ILE A 167 5.35 1.98 -2.19
C ILE A 167 6.55 2.13 -1.24
N TRP A 168 7.58 1.31 -1.43
CA TRP A 168 8.78 1.29 -0.59
C TRP A 168 9.51 2.63 -0.55
N ASN A 169 9.62 3.29 -1.70
CA ASN A 169 10.36 4.53 -1.87
C ASN A 169 9.51 5.78 -1.65
N LEU A 170 8.20 5.65 -1.39
CA LEU A 170 7.31 6.78 -1.13
C LEU A 170 7.85 7.75 -0.05
N PRO A 171 8.43 7.27 1.07
CA PRO A 171 8.89 8.19 2.12
C PRO A 171 10.23 8.88 1.85
N GLU A 172 10.85 8.65 0.69
CA GLU A 172 12.16 9.19 0.31
C GLU A 172 12.03 10.33 -0.70
N ARG A 173 10.79 10.74 -1.01
CA ARG A 173 10.44 11.88 -1.88
C ARG A 173 10.22 13.14 -1.06
#